data_AF-A0A2G2Y540-F1
#
_entry.id   AF-A0A2G2Y540-F1
#
_cell.length_a   1.000
_cell.length_b   1.000
_cell.length_c   1.000
_cell.angle_alpha   90.00
_cell.angle_beta   90.00
_cell.angle_gamma   90.00
#
_symmetry.space_group_name_H-M   'P 1'
#
loop_
_entity.id
_entity.type
_entity.pdbx_description
1 polymer ?
#
loop_
_entity_poly.entity_id
_entity_poly.type
_entity_poly.pdbx_seq_one_letter_code
_entity_poly.pdbx_strand_id
1 'polypeptide(L)'
;MNILSRLPVRTLHQLKCVSKFWNALISDPYFKMKHFKHAKNDQNSQKILITHMLQNGSKFLSYCCPLSSVQMAEDAEKLDRPLSSKPFFRVMCACDGLVVVIVSDIMDDTRPIHLLWNPSIRESIVLPAPESEKVYSTRYGFGYDSTSIDYKILRTCSVSTEILALKDSSWRKIDKHLHGVRDSLFSTSSLAFVHEA
;
A
#
# COMPACT_ATOMS: atom_id res chain seq x y z
N MET A 1 -11.04 -26.95 9.15
CA MET A 1 -11.59 -25.63 9.55
C MET A 1 -11.71 -24.73 8.31
N ASN A 2 -12.91 -24.58 7.74
CA ASN A 2 -13.17 -23.85 6.48
C ASN A 2 -13.95 -22.53 6.65
N ILE A 3 -14.41 -22.21 7.87
CA ILE A 3 -15.26 -21.03 8.11
C ILE A 3 -14.39 -19.76 8.20
N LEU A 4 -13.32 -19.79 8.98
CA LEU A 4 -12.43 -18.64 9.18
C LEU A 4 -11.79 -18.13 7.89
N SER A 5 -11.47 -19.03 6.96
CA SER A 5 -10.87 -18.65 5.67
C SER A 5 -11.80 -17.80 4.80
N ARG A 6 -13.10 -17.76 5.11
CA ARG A 6 -14.13 -16.98 4.41
C ARG A 6 -14.47 -15.67 5.13
N LEU A 7 -13.95 -15.45 6.33
CA LEU A 7 -14.23 -14.24 7.09
C LEU A 7 -13.41 -13.06 6.55
N PRO A 8 -13.95 -11.83 6.60
CA PRO A 8 -13.19 -10.62 6.28
C PRO A 8 -11.93 -10.49 7.14
N VAL A 9 -10.86 -9.94 6.56
CA VAL A 9 -9.57 -9.72 7.25
C VAL A 9 -9.75 -8.96 8.56
N ARG A 10 -10.65 -7.96 8.59
CA ARG A 10 -10.96 -7.17 9.79
C ARG A 10 -11.50 -8.02 10.93
N THR A 11 -12.45 -8.90 10.64
CA THR A 11 -13.02 -9.83 11.62
C THR A 11 -11.95 -10.78 12.15
N LEU A 12 -11.10 -11.32 11.27
CA LEU A 12 -9.99 -12.18 11.68
C LEU A 12 -9.00 -11.42 12.57
N HIS A 13 -8.69 -10.17 12.26
CA HIS A 13 -7.82 -9.34 13.08
C HIS A 13 -8.41 -9.14 14.49
N GLN A 14 -9.72 -8.86 14.61
CA GLN A 14 -10.39 -8.74 15.92
C GLN A 14 -10.39 -10.06 16.70
N LEU A 15 -10.55 -11.21 16.02
CA LEU A 15 -10.51 -12.53 16.66
C LEU A 15 -9.15 -12.87 17.28
N LYS A 16 -8.04 -12.28 16.79
CA LYS A 16 -6.72 -12.45 17.42
C LYS A 16 -6.71 -11.97 18.87
N CYS A 17 -7.49 -10.95 19.20
CA CYS A 17 -7.57 -10.40 20.55
C CYS A 17 -8.38 -11.28 21.51
N VAL A 18 -9.20 -12.20 20.99
CA VAL A 18 -10.12 -13.02 21.81
C VAL A 18 -9.37 -14.13 22.56
N SER A 19 -8.39 -14.78 21.93
CA SER A 19 -7.59 -15.80 22.62
C SER A 19 -6.24 -16.05 21.95
N LYS A 20 -5.29 -16.60 22.72
CA LYS A 20 -3.98 -17.03 22.20
C LYS A 20 -4.12 -18.10 21.10
N PHE A 21 -5.12 -18.97 21.21
CA PHE A 21 -5.40 -20.00 20.20
C PHE A 21 -5.81 -19.37 18.87
N TRP A 22 -6.76 -18.42 18.89
CA TRP A 22 -7.18 -17.70 17.68
C TRP A 22 -6.03 -16.91 17.08
N ASN A 23 -5.24 -16.22 17.92
CA ASN A 23 -4.06 -15.51 17.43
C ASN A 23 -3.05 -16.43 16.75
N ALA A 24 -2.73 -17.58 17.35
CA ALA A 24 -1.80 -18.56 16.78
C ALA A 24 -2.33 -19.11 15.45
N LEU A 25 -3.60 -19.51 15.40
CA LEU A 25 -4.24 -20.06 14.21
C LEU A 25 -4.30 -19.04 13.05
N ILE A 26 -4.63 -17.78 13.34
CA ILE A 26 -4.76 -16.73 12.32
C ILE A 26 -3.39 -16.20 11.89
N SER A 27 -2.39 -16.29 12.76
CA SER A 27 -1.02 -15.84 12.46
C SER A 27 -0.19 -16.90 11.70
N ASP A 28 -0.65 -18.15 11.67
CA ASP A 28 -0.06 -19.25 10.92
C ASP A 28 0.12 -18.92 9.42
N PRO A 29 1.32 -19.14 8.84
CA PRO A 29 1.59 -18.84 7.43
C PRO A 29 0.69 -19.59 6.46
N TYR A 30 0.36 -20.86 6.75
CA TYR A 30 -0.50 -21.67 5.89
C TYR A 30 -1.93 -21.13 5.89
N PHE A 31 -2.46 -20.75 7.05
CA PHE A 31 -3.75 -20.08 7.15
C PHE A 31 -3.77 -18.75 6.38
N LYS A 32 -2.74 -17.90 6.55
CA LYS A 32 -2.62 -16.62 5.81
C LYS A 32 -2.63 -16.84 4.30
N MET A 33 -1.83 -17.79 3.80
CA MET A 33 -1.80 -18.11 2.37
C MET A 33 -3.15 -18.63 1.87
N LYS A 34 -3.79 -19.53 2.62
CA LYS A 34 -5.10 -20.09 2.25
C LYS A 34 -6.19 -19.02 2.23
N HIS A 35 -6.22 -18.16 3.25
CA HIS A 35 -7.15 -17.02 3.34
C HIS A 35 -6.91 -16.03 2.20
N PHE A 36 -5.66 -15.67 1.93
CA PHE A 36 -5.29 -14.76 0.83
C PHE A 36 -5.72 -15.29 -0.54
N LYS A 37 -5.43 -16.56 -0.85
CA LYS A 37 -5.87 -17.21 -2.09
C LYS A 37 -7.39 -17.24 -2.23
N HIS A 38 -8.10 -17.44 -1.12
CA HIS A 38 -9.55 -17.41 -1.13
C HIS A 38 -10.08 -16.00 -1.42
N ALA A 39 -9.58 -14.98 -0.72
CA ALA A 39 -9.99 -13.59 -0.91
C ALA A 39 -9.71 -13.07 -2.33
N LYS A 40 -8.61 -13.48 -2.97
CA LYS A 40 -8.29 -13.08 -4.35
C LYS A 40 -9.31 -13.59 -5.38
N ASN A 41 -9.91 -14.75 -5.11
CA ASN A 41 -10.86 -15.42 -5.99
C ASN A 41 -12.33 -15.15 -5.60
N ASP A 42 -12.59 -14.52 -4.46
CA ASP A 42 -13.93 -14.17 -4.01
C ASP A 42 -14.30 -12.75 -4.48
N GLN A 43 -15.33 -12.65 -5.32
CA GLN A 43 -15.82 -11.38 -5.84
C GLN A 43 -16.27 -10.41 -4.73
N ASN A 44 -16.75 -10.93 -3.60
CA ASN A 44 -17.19 -10.11 -2.47
C ASN A 44 -16.01 -9.55 -1.65
N SER A 45 -14.83 -10.13 -1.81
CA SER A 45 -13.60 -9.70 -1.14
C SER A 45 -12.82 -8.65 -1.96
N GLN A 46 -13.16 -8.48 -3.25
CA GLN A 46 -12.52 -7.49 -4.12
C GLN A 46 -13.06 -6.10 -3.83
N LYS A 47 -12.15 -5.16 -3.53
CA LYS A 47 -12.49 -3.78 -3.19
C LYS A 47 -11.64 -2.80 -3.97
N ILE A 48 -12.21 -1.64 -4.28
CA ILE A 48 -11.52 -0.47 -4.81
C ILE A 48 -11.29 0.52 -3.67
N LEU A 49 -10.06 1.03 -3.56
CA LEU A 49 -9.75 2.19 -2.72
C LEU A 49 -9.83 3.45 -3.58
N ILE A 50 -10.73 4.35 -3.23
CA ILE A 50 -10.91 5.64 -3.91
C ILE A 50 -10.43 6.73 -2.96
N THR A 51 -9.65 7.69 -3.45
CA THR A 51 -9.21 8.86 -2.66
C THR A 51 -9.49 10.14 -3.43
N HIS A 52 -10.33 11.01 -2.85
CA HIS A 52 -10.71 12.31 -3.41
C HIS A 52 -10.01 13.44 -2.67
N MET A 53 -9.50 14.43 -3.39
CA MET A 53 -9.09 15.72 -2.82
C MET A 53 -10.32 16.63 -2.72
N LEU A 54 -10.54 17.24 -1.56
CA LEU A 54 -11.61 18.21 -1.36
C LEU A 54 -11.22 19.57 -1.96
N GLN A 55 -12.22 20.38 -2.33
CA GLN A 55 -12.07 21.65 -3.05
C GLN A 55 -11.09 22.66 -2.40
N ASN A 56 -10.83 22.54 -1.09
CA ASN A 56 -9.89 23.40 -0.37
C ASN A 56 -8.42 22.91 -0.45
N GLY A 57 -8.12 21.89 -1.25
CA GLY A 57 -6.77 21.36 -1.53
C GLY A 57 -6.04 20.73 -0.33
N SER A 58 -6.62 20.81 0.86
CA SER A 58 -5.98 20.52 2.15
C SER A 58 -6.59 19.32 2.87
N LYS A 59 -7.57 18.67 2.25
CA LYS A 59 -8.22 17.49 2.84
C LYS A 59 -8.46 16.45 1.76
N PHE A 60 -8.24 15.20 2.13
CA PHE A 60 -8.56 14.04 1.30
C PHE A 60 -9.67 13.21 1.94
N LEU A 61 -10.46 12.51 1.15
CA LEU A 61 -11.42 11.51 1.64
C LEU A 61 -11.11 10.20 0.96
N SER A 62 -10.97 9.14 1.76
CA SER A 62 -10.68 7.81 1.27
C SER A 62 -11.85 6.88 1.57
N TYR A 63 -12.23 6.08 0.58
CA TYR A 63 -13.36 5.15 0.63
C TYR A 63 -12.91 3.79 0.12
N CYS A 64 -13.42 2.73 0.75
CA CYS A 64 -13.34 1.38 0.21
C CYS A 64 -14.71 0.93 -0.28
N CYS A 65 -14.80 0.59 -1.56
CA CYS A 65 -16.03 0.14 -2.20
C CYS A 65 -15.88 -1.30 -2.70
N PRO A 66 -16.87 -2.19 -2.52
CA PRO A 66 -16.87 -3.50 -3.17
C PRO A 66 -16.83 -3.35 -4.69
N LEU A 67 -16.00 -4.14 -5.37
CA LEU A 67 -15.91 -4.09 -6.84
C LEU A 67 -17.22 -4.55 -7.52
N SER A 68 -17.99 -5.40 -6.85
CA SER A 68 -19.26 -5.95 -7.33
C SER A 68 -20.46 -5.02 -7.18
N SER A 69 -20.36 -3.92 -6.42
CA SER A 69 -21.51 -3.03 -6.21
C SER A 69 -21.67 -2.04 -7.38
N VAL A 70 -22.81 -2.16 -8.09
CA VAL A 70 -23.19 -1.30 -9.22
C VAL A 70 -23.54 0.12 -8.76
N GLN A 71 -23.79 0.33 -7.46
CA GLN A 71 -24.11 1.62 -6.86
C GLN A 71 -23.00 2.03 -5.88
N MET A 72 -21.91 2.56 -6.44
CA MET A 72 -20.66 2.94 -5.76
C MET A 72 -20.79 3.89 -4.55
N ALA A 73 -21.96 4.48 -4.29
CA ALA A 73 -22.14 5.51 -3.29
C ALA A 73 -22.70 5.02 -1.94
N GLU A 74 -23.55 3.99 -1.92
CA GLU A 74 -24.26 3.58 -0.69
C GLU A 74 -23.45 2.58 0.15
N ASP A 75 -22.66 1.72 -0.49
CA ASP A 75 -21.85 0.68 0.18
C ASP A 75 -20.41 1.14 0.51
N ALA A 76 -20.09 2.41 0.28
CA ALA A 76 -18.74 2.94 0.44
C ALA A 76 -18.38 3.11 1.92
N GLU A 77 -17.44 2.31 2.42
CA GLU A 77 -16.93 2.47 3.78
C GLU A 77 -15.92 3.63 3.82
N LYS A 78 -16.26 4.71 4.54
CA LYS A 78 -15.33 5.80 4.81
C LYS A 78 -14.18 5.30 5.69
N LEU A 79 -12.94 5.58 5.27
CA LEU A 79 -11.75 5.19 5.99
C LEU A 79 -11.16 6.38 6.76
N ASP A 80 -10.77 6.09 8.01
CA ASP A 80 -9.94 7.00 8.79
C ASP A 80 -8.52 6.98 8.23
N ARG A 81 -7.94 8.16 8.07
CA ARG A 81 -6.60 8.30 7.51
C ARG A 81 -5.54 8.12 8.59
N PRO A 82 -4.44 7.40 8.29
CA PRO A 82 -3.29 7.43 9.16
C PRO A 82 -2.70 8.85 9.19
N LEU A 83 -2.31 9.32 10.38
CA LEU A 83 -1.79 10.69 10.59
C LEU A 83 -2.73 11.78 10.05
N SER A 84 -4.02 11.71 10.42
CA SER A 84 -5.10 12.59 9.93
C SER A 84 -4.89 14.10 10.17
N SER A 85 -3.92 14.49 11.00
CA SER A 85 -3.52 15.87 11.26
C SER A 85 -2.84 16.53 10.05
N LYS A 86 -2.26 15.75 9.14
CA LYS A 86 -1.57 16.28 7.96
C LYS A 86 -2.54 16.45 6.77
N PRO A 87 -2.55 17.61 6.10
CA PRO A 87 -3.50 17.91 5.03
C PRO A 87 -3.23 17.14 3.73
N PHE A 88 -1.97 16.85 3.38
CA PHE A 88 -1.65 16.15 2.14
C PHE A 88 -1.61 14.64 2.34
N PHE A 89 -2.35 13.90 1.52
CA PHE A 89 -2.40 12.45 1.54
C PHE A 89 -2.51 11.92 0.10
N ARG A 90 -1.51 11.17 -0.36
CA ARG A 90 -1.48 10.64 -1.73
C ARG A 90 -1.16 9.16 -1.73
N VAL A 91 -2.01 8.37 -2.38
CA VAL A 91 -1.74 6.96 -2.70
C VAL A 91 -0.73 6.91 -3.85
N MET A 92 0.35 6.16 -3.66
CA MET A 92 1.44 6.06 -4.66
C MET A 92 1.39 4.75 -5.44
N CYS A 93 1.16 3.63 -4.74
CA CYS A 93 1.04 2.30 -5.32
C CYS A 93 0.37 1.36 -4.31
N ALA A 94 -0.10 0.21 -4.79
CA ALA A 94 -0.73 -0.82 -3.96
C ALA A 94 -0.31 -2.22 -4.43
N CYS A 95 -0.25 -3.17 -3.50
CA CYS A 95 0.04 -4.58 -3.76
C CYS A 95 -0.66 -5.42 -2.69
N ASP A 96 -1.40 -6.47 -3.09
CA ASP A 96 -2.04 -7.43 -2.18
C ASP A 96 -2.89 -6.81 -1.04
N GLY A 97 -3.52 -5.67 -1.31
CA GLY A 97 -4.33 -4.93 -0.32
C GLY A 97 -3.54 -4.03 0.63
N LEU A 98 -2.21 -4.00 0.51
CA LEU A 98 -1.32 -3.02 1.15
C LEU A 98 -1.13 -1.82 0.21
N VAL A 99 -1.00 -0.63 0.80
CA VAL A 99 -0.95 0.63 0.05
C VAL A 99 0.19 1.49 0.56
N VAL A 100 1.04 1.97 -0.34
CA VAL A 100 2.05 2.97 0.00
C VAL A 100 1.42 4.35 -0.16
N VAL A 101 1.44 5.13 0.92
CA VAL A 101 0.90 6.48 0.95
C VAL A 101 1.96 7.48 1.39
N ILE A 102 1.89 8.67 0.81
CA ILE A 102 2.70 9.82 1.18
C ILE A 102 1.82 10.80 1.94
N VAL A 103 2.31 11.24 3.10
CA VAL A 103 1.64 12.24 3.94
C VAL A 103 2.59 13.42 4.22
N SER A 104 2.12 14.65 4.05
CA SER A 104 2.92 15.87 4.29
C SER A 104 2.08 17.06 4.76
N ASP A 105 2.74 18.03 5.41
CA ASP A 105 2.04 19.19 5.98
C ASP A 105 1.69 20.26 4.96
N ILE A 106 2.47 20.44 3.90
CA ILE A 106 2.24 21.38 2.78
C ILE A 106 2.94 20.78 1.54
N MET A 107 2.65 21.28 0.33
CA MET A 107 3.43 20.99 -0.89
C MET A 107 4.94 21.29 -0.75
N ASP A 108 5.36 22.04 0.29
CA ASP A 108 6.73 22.44 0.56
C ASP A 108 7.48 21.60 1.62
N ASP A 109 6.83 20.64 2.28
CA ASP A 109 7.49 19.83 3.32
C ASP A 109 8.71 19.10 2.74
N THR A 110 9.91 19.43 3.22
CA THR A 110 11.20 18.98 2.66
C THR A 110 11.35 17.47 2.71
N ARG A 111 10.62 16.78 3.60
CA ARG A 111 10.66 15.31 3.72
C ARG A 111 9.25 14.74 3.98
N PRO A 112 8.50 14.39 2.92
CA PRO A 112 7.23 13.70 3.09
C PRO A 112 7.41 12.40 3.88
N ILE A 113 6.41 12.04 4.68
CA ILE A 113 6.39 10.77 5.42
C ILE A 113 5.81 9.69 4.51
N HIS A 114 6.56 8.61 4.33
CA HIS A 114 6.10 7.41 3.65
C HIS A 114 5.47 6.46 4.67
N LEU A 115 4.26 6.00 4.39
CA LEU A 115 3.58 4.99 5.19
C LEU A 115 3.25 3.78 4.33
N LEU A 116 3.37 2.60 4.94
CA LEU A 116 2.71 1.40 4.46
C LEU A 116 1.41 1.25 5.24
N TRP A 117 0.29 1.36 4.53
CA TRP A 117 -1.05 1.34 5.08
C TRP A 117 -1.77 0.06 4.67
N ASN A 118 -2.44 -0.58 5.64
CA ASN A 118 -3.41 -1.63 5.40
C ASN A 118 -4.82 -1.09 5.66
N PRO A 119 -5.55 -0.67 4.60
CA PRO A 119 -6.91 -0.13 4.73
C PRO A 119 -7.89 -1.11 5.38
N SER A 120 -7.70 -2.42 5.19
CA SER A 120 -8.64 -3.46 5.65
C SER A 120 -8.69 -3.58 7.17
N ILE A 121 -7.57 -3.32 7.84
CA ILE A 121 -7.47 -3.35 9.31
C ILE A 121 -7.22 -1.96 9.91
N ARG A 122 -7.14 -0.93 9.07
CA ARG A 122 -6.91 0.47 9.45
C ARG A 122 -5.61 0.70 10.22
N GLU A 123 -4.59 -0.10 9.95
CA GLU A 123 -3.26 0.02 10.56
C GLU A 123 -2.26 0.55 9.54
N SER A 124 -1.28 1.33 10.00
CA SER A 124 -0.19 1.83 9.18
C SER A 124 1.13 1.78 9.93
N ILE A 125 2.22 1.59 9.20
CA ILE A 125 3.58 1.74 9.72
C ILE A 125 4.32 2.83 8.96
N VAL A 126 5.22 3.51 9.64
CA VAL A 126 6.12 4.49 9.02
C VAL A 126 7.25 3.71 8.34
N LEU A 127 7.47 4.01 7.05
CA LEU A 127 8.59 3.44 6.30
C LEU A 127 9.86 4.27 6.55
N PRO A 128 11.04 3.66 6.46
CA PRO A 128 12.31 4.39 6.51
C PRO A 128 12.34 5.47 5.43
N ALA A 129 13.00 6.60 5.73
CA ALA A 129 13.20 7.65 4.74
C ALA A 129 14.10 7.14 3.59
N PRO A 130 13.78 7.44 2.32
CA PRO A 130 14.68 7.17 1.21
C PRO A 130 16.03 7.87 1.38
N GLU A 131 17.10 7.29 0.83
CA GLU A 131 18.46 7.85 0.93
C GLU A 131 18.64 9.12 0.09
N SER A 132 17.98 9.19 -1.07
CA SER A 132 18.06 10.35 -1.96
C SER A 132 17.16 11.51 -1.53
N GLU A 133 17.70 12.72 -1.66
CA GLU A 133 16.95 13.96 -1.44
C GLU A 133 15.85 14.17 -2.50
N LYS A 134 15.00 15.16 -2.26
CA LYS A 134 13.84 15.48 -3.09
C LYS A 134 14.19 15.58 -4.56
N VAL A 135 13.39 14.92 -5.37
CA VAL A 135 13.35 15.12 -6.82
C VAL A 135 11.90 15.32 -7.22
N TYR A 136 11.66 16.33 -8.05
CA TYR A 136 10.35 16.54 -8.67
C TYR A 136 10.01 15.30 -9.51
N SER A 137 8.81 14.73 -9.31
CA SER A 137 8.32 13.52 -10.01
C SER A 137 8.98 12.18 -9.60
N THR A 138 8.69 11.72 -8.38
CA THR A 138 8.98 10.33 -7.95
C THR A 138 7.86 9.37 -8.34
N ARG A 139 8.21 8.17 -8.84
CA ARG A 139 7.28 7.06 -9.05
C ARG A 139 7.55 5.94 -8.08
N TYR A 140 6.52 5.13 -7.83
CA TYR A 140 6.61 3.98 -6.95
C TYR A 140 6.12 2.74 -7.68
N GLY A 141 6.84 1.65 -7.49
CA GLY A 141 6.37 0.30 -7.76
C GLY A 141 6.23 -0.46 -6.45
N PHE A 142 5.27 -1.37 -6.38
CA PHE A 142 5.11 -2.22 -5.21
C PHE A 142 4.77 -3.63 -5.65
N GLY A 143 5.52 -4.60 -5.12
CA GLY A 143 5.39 -5.99 -5.51
C GLY A 143 5.82 -6.94 -4.41
N TYR A 144 5.30 -8.15 -4.48
CA TYR A 144 5.76 -9.27 -3.68
C TYR A 144 6.78 -10.08 -4.47
N ASP A 145 7.98 -10.26 -3.91
CA ASP A 145 9.01 -11.14 -4.44
C ASP A 145 8.88 -12.51 -3.76
N SER A 146 8.37 -13.48 -4.52
CA SER A 146 8.20 -14.86 -4.05
C SER A 146 9.53 -15.57 -3.74
N THR A 147 10.64 -15.14 -4.34
CA THR A 147 11.97 -15.72 -4.14
C THR A 147 12.52 -15.38 -2.77
N SER A 148 12.40 -14.12 -2.35
CA SER A 148 12.80 -13.65 -1.01
C SER A 148 11.67 -13.69 0.02
N ILE A 149 10.46 -14.07 -0.40
CA ILE A 149 9.23 -14.11 0.41
C ILE A 149 9.02 -12.74 1.08
N ASP A 150 9.25 -11.66 0.34
CA ASP A 150 9.24 -10.30 0.88
C ASP A 150 8.53 -9.33 -0.07
N TYR A 151 7.97 -8.29 0.53
CA TYR A 151 7.39 -7.17 -0.16
C TYR A 151 8.48 -6.13 -0.45
N LYS A 152 8.51 -5.65 -1.69
CA LYS A 152 9.52 -4.68 -2.16
C LYS A 152 8.87 -3.46 -2.76
N ILE A 153 9.35 -2.29 -2.35
CA ILE A 153 8.89 -1.00 -2.86
C ILE A 153 10.02 -0.43 -3.71
N LEU A 154 9.77 -0.29 -5.01
CA LEU A 154 10.64 0.41 -5.93
C LEU A 154 10.30 1.90 -5.89
N ARG A 155 11.30 2.76 -5.80
CA ARG A 155 11.17 4.21 -5.92
C ARG A 155 12.12 4.68 -7.02
N THR A 156 11.56 5.32 -8.05
CA THR A 156 12.35 5.92 -9.13
C THR A 156 12.16 7.43 -9.13
N CYS A 157 13.23 8.15 -9.41
CA CYS A 157 13.23 9.59 -9.66
C CYS A 157 14.29 9.94 -10.69
N SER A 158 14.35 11.20 -11.12
CA SER A 158 15.26 11.62 -12.21
C SER A 158 16.75 11.44 -11.92
N VAL A 159 17.16 11.21 -10.67
CA VAL A 159 18.58 11.10 -10.30
C VAL A 159 18.94 9.75 -9.67
N SER A 160 17.96 8.95 -9.24
CA SER A 160 18.22 7.69 -8.57
C SER A 160 17.04 6.73 -8.63
N THR A 161 17.38 5.45 -8.64
CA THR A 161 16.45 4.35 -8.43
C THR A 161 16.84 3.57 -7.18
N GLU A 162 15.87 3.39 -6.29
CA GLU A 162 16.05 2.77 -4.98
C GLU A 162 15.00 1.69 -4.78
N ILE A 163 15.36 0.64 -4.03
CA ILE A 163 14.42 -0.41 -3.62
C ILE A 163 14.45 -0.56 -2.11
N LEU A 164 13.28 -0.63 -1.50
CA LEU A 164 13.08 -0.96 -0.09
C LEU A 164 12.62 -2.41 0.01
N ALA A 165 13.33 -3.21 0.79
CA ALA A 165 12.88 -4.52 1.25
C ALA A 165 12.18 -4.35 2.61
N LEU A 166 10.93 -4.79 2.74
CA LEU A 166 10.17 -4.55 3.97
C LEU A 166 10.70 -5.35 5.16
N LYS A 167 11.20 -6.57 4.95
CA LYS A 167 11.80 -7.38 6.03
C LYS A 167 13.02 -6.68 6.65
N ASP A 168 13.88 -6.13 5.82
CA ASP A 168 15.13 -5.50 6.26
C ASP A 168 14.92 -4.03 6.66
N SER A 169 13.77 -3.45 6.29
CA SER A 169 13.42 -2.05 6.56
C SER A 169 14.52 -1.06 6.14
N SER A 170 15.18 -1.36 5.02
CA SER A 170 16.29 -0.56 4.49
C SER A 170 16.13 -0.29 2.99
N TRP A 171 16.37 0.96 2.60
CA TRP A 171 16.53 1.33 1.19
C TRP A 171 17.90 0.93 0.68
N ARG A 172 17.99 0.54 -0.59
CA ARG A 172 19.26 0.39 -1.31
C ARG A 172 19.13 0.97 -2.71
N LYS A 173 20.16 1.67 -3.17
CA LYS A 173 20.25 2.14 -4.57
C LYS A 173 20.51 0.95 -5.49
N ILE A 174 19.79 0.89 -6.60
CA ILE A 174 19.93 -0.19 -7.58
C ILE A 174 20.46 0.27 -8.93
N ASP A 175 20.63 1.59 -9.14
CA ASP A 175 21.08 2.12 -10.42
C ASP A 175 22.18 3.17 -10.29
N LYS A 176 23.02 3.23 -11.34
CA LYS A 176 23.90 4.35 -11.69
C LYS A 176 23.32 4.94 -12.99
N HIS A 177 22.42 5.93 -12.87
CA HIS A 177 21.77 6.58 -14.02
C HIS A 177 22.76 6.81 -15.18
N LEU A 178 22.45 6.30 -16.37
CA LEU A 178 23.21 6.60 -17.59
C LEU A 178 22.98 8.09 -17.92
N HIS A 179 24.03 8.90 -17.82
CA HIS A 179 23.98 10.32 -18.19
C HIS A 179 23.39 10.49 -19.61
N GLY A 180 22.24 11.16 -19.70
CA GLY A 180 21.64 11.57 -20.98
C GLY A 180 20.32 10.88 -21.37
N VAL A 181 19.87 9.84 -20.66
CA VAL A 181 18.55 9.25 -20.88
C VAL A 181 17.53 9.95 -19.99
N ARG A 182 16.63 10.72 -20.60
CA ARG A 182 15.50 11.33 -19.91
C ARG A 182 14.34 10.34 -19.97
N ASP A 183 13.98 9.71 -18.86
CA ASP A 183 12.78 8.87 -18.81
C ASP A 183 11.59 9.69 -19.32
N SER A 184 10.99 9.25 -20.43
CA SER A 184 9.86 9.93 -21.10
C SER A 184 8.54 9.80 -20.35
N LEU A 185 8.59 9.31 -19.11
CA LEU A 185 7.42 9.01 -18.32
C LEU A 185 6.93 10.32 -17.69
N PHE A 186 5.77 10.82 -18.13
CA PHE A 186 4.99 11.88 -17.48
C PHE A 186 3.99 11.31 -16.45
N SER A 187 3.54 12.16 -15.53
CA SER A 187 2.84 11.94 -14.24
C SER A 187 2.13 10.60 -13.94
N THR A 188 2.16 10.24 -12.66
CA THR A 188 1.25 9.27 -11.97
C THR A 188 1.26 7.80 -12.39
N SER A 189 2.27 7.30 -13.11
CA SER A 189 2.31 5.84 -13.34
C SER A 189 2.83 5.11 -12.09
N SER A 190 2.00 4.21 -11.56
CA SER A 190 2.49 3.11 -10.74
C SER A 190 3.36 2.20 -11.60
N LEU A 191 4.52 1.80 -11.08
CA LEU A 191 5.33 0.77 -11.74
C LEU A 191 4.82 -0.61 -11.32
N ALA A 192 4.64 -1.50 -12.29
CA ALA A 192 4.28 -2.89 -12.03
C ALA A 192 5.55 -3.74 -11.98
N PHE A 193 5.65 -4.63 -11.00
CA PHE A 193 6.62 -5.72 -11.05
C PHE A 193 6.13 -6.75 -12.08
N VAL A 194 6.94 -7.02 -13.10
CA VAL A 194 6.66 -8.04 -14.11
C VAL A 194 7.52 -9.26 -13.78
N HIS A 195 6.92 -10.44 -13.81
CA HIS A 195 7.65 -11.72 -13.74
C HIS A 195 7.80 -12.23 -15.18
N GLU A 196 9.01 -12.59 -15.60
CA GLU A 196 9.18 -13.41 -16.81
C GLU A 196 8.64 -14.82 -16.52
N ALA A 197 7.88 -15.36 -17.47
CA ALA A 197 7.28 -16.69 -17.42
C ALA A 197 8.23 -17.74 -18.01
#